data_AF-A0A453LC19-F1
#
_entry.id   AF-A0A453LC19-F1
#
_cell.length_a   1.000
_cell.length_b   1.000
_cell.length_c   1.000
_cell.angle_alpha   90.00
_cell.angle_beta   90.00
_cell.angle_gamma   90.00
#
_symmetry.space_group_name_H-M   'P 1'
#
loop_
_entity.id
_entity.type
_entity.pdbx_description
1 polymer ?
#
loop_
_entity_poly.entity_id
_entity_poly.type
_entity_poly.pdbx_seq_one_letter_code
_entity_poly.pdbx_strand_id
1 'polypeptide(L)'
;MYSSLQKIVALPDVTKVYCGHEYTLSNSRFALSIEPGNEELQEYAASTADLRNKNTPTVPTTIAREKQCNPFLRTSSPEIKKRLSIPDHFDDARVLEVIRRAKDNF
;
A
#
# COMPACT_ATOMS: atom_id res chain seq x y z
N MET A 1 -14.14 -0.77 5.78
CA MET A 1 -12.77 -1.12 5.36
C MET A 1 -11.72 -0.51 6.28
N TYR A 2 -11.70 0.83 6.46
CA TYR A 2 -10.72 1.52 7.29
C TYR A 2 -10.53 0.92 8.70
N SER A 3 -11.62 0.78 9.47
CA SER A 3 -11.56 0.21 10.82
C SER A 3 -10.99 -1.22 10.90
N SER A 4 -11.21 -2.04 9.87
CA SER A 4 -10.63 -3.38 9.78
C SER A 4 -9.12 -3.34 9.59
N LEU A 5 -8.63 -2.45 8.72
CA LEU A 5 -7.20 -2.26 8.49
C LEU A 5 -6.50 -1.74 9.74
N GLN A 6 -7.13 -0.82 10.48
CA GLN A 6 -6.56 -0.32 11.75
C GLN A 6 -6.34 -1.44 12.77
N LYS A 7 -7.25 -2.43 12.86
CA LYS A 7 -7.05 -3.60 13.72
C LYS A 7 -5.84 -4.45 13.30
N ILE A 8 -5.62 -4.60 12.00
CA ILE A 8 -4.50 -5.39 11.44
C ILE A 8 -3.17 -4.65 11.66
N VAL A 9 -3.14 -3.35 11.42
CA VAL A 9 -1.93 -2.50 11.54
C VAL A 9 -1.49 -2.31 12.99
N ALA A 10 -2.40 -2.48 13.95
CA ALA A 10 -2.10 -2.49 15.37
C ALA A 10 -1.33 -3.75 15.85
N LEU A 11 -1.21 -4.79 15.01
CA LEU A 11 -0.39 -5.97 15.32
C LEU A 11 1.12 -5.62 15.31
N PRO A 12 1.98 -6.44 15.96
CA PRO A 12 3.42 -6.25 15.93
C PRO A 12 3.99 -6.16 14.52
N ASP A 13 5.01 -5.33 14.34
CA ASP A 13 5.64 -5.09 13.03
C ASP A 13 6.21 -6.36 12.38
N VAL A 14 6.65 -7.32 13.20
CA VAL A 14 7.17 -8.63 12.76
C VAL A 14 6.08 -9.60 12.30
N THR A 15 4.80 -9.28 12.52
CA THR A 15 3.69 -10.15 12.14
C THR A 15 3.66 -10.36 10.63
N LYS A 16 3.69 -11.63 10.23
CA LYS A 16 3.58 -12.04 8.83
C LYS A 16 2.14 -11.92 8.34
N VAL A 17 1.97 -11.36 7.15
CA VAL A 17 0.67 -11.21 6.49
C VAL A 17 0.55 -12.21 5.34
N TYR A 18 -0.43 -13.10 5.45
CA TYR A 18 -0.79 -14.08 4.43
C TYR A 18 -2.13 -13.68 3.82
N CYS A 19 -2.10 -13.00 2.68
CA CYS A 19 -3.31 -12.56 1.98
C CYS A 19 -3.81 -13.62 0.98
N GLY A 20 -5.05 -13.47 0.51
CA GLY A 20 -5.72 -14.47 -0.33
C GLY A 20 -5.32 -14.48 -1.81
N HIS A 21 -4.57 -13.48 -2.30
CA HIS A 21 -4.30 -13.32 -3.73
C HIS A 21 -2.92 -12.73 -4.01
N GLU A 22 -2.31 -13.15 -5.12
CA GLU A 22 -1.02 -12.67 -5.62
C GLU A 22 -1.17 -11.37 -6.43
N TYR A 23 -1.50 -10.28 -5.73
CA TYR A 23 -1.71 -8.95 -6.34
C TYR A 23 -0.57 -7.96 -6.06
N THR A 24 0.52 -8.40 -5.47
CA THR A 24 1.57 -7.50 -4.96
C THR A 24 2.20 -6.65 -6.06
N LEU A 25 2.46 -7.23 -7.24
CA LEU A 25 3.04 -6.50 -8.37
C LEU A 25 2.10 -5.45 -8.99
N SER A 26 0.81 -5.76 -9.13
CA SER A 26 -0.15 -4.76 -9.64
C SER A 26 -0.43 -3.69 -8.59
N ASN A 27 -0.47 -4.06 -7.31
CA ASN A 27 -0.61 -3.12 -6.20
C ASN A 27 0.59 -2.17 -6.09
N SER A 28 1.82 -2.65 -6.27
CA SER A 28 3.02 -1.81 -6.20
C SER A 28 3.08 -0.80 -7.34
N ARG A 29 2.64 -1.18 -8.55
CA ARG A 29 2.50 -0.24 -9.68
C ARG A 29 1.51 0.89 -9.37
N PHE A 30 0.36 0.57 -8.80
CA PHE A 30 -0.61 1.58 -8.37
C PHE A 30 0.01 2.49 -7.30
N ALA A 31 0.61 1.90 -6.26
CA ALA A 31 1.23 2.65 -5.17
C ALA A 31 2.30 3.64 -5.68
N LEU A 32 3.18 3.20 -6.60
CA LEU A 32 4.21 4.06 -7.19
C LEU A 32 3.64 5.20 -8.06
N SER A 33 2.43 5.06 -8.59
CA SER A 33 1.80 6.14 -9.36
C SER A 33 1.36 7.32 -8.48
N ILE A 34 1.06 7.04 -7.20
CA ILE A 34 0.56 8.02 -6.22
C ILE A 34 1.56 8.38 -5.12
N GLU A 35 2.64 7.61 -4.95
CA GLU A 35 3.72 7.88 -4.01
C GLU A 35 5.11 7.53 -4.61
N PRO A 36 5.49 8.09 -5.76
CA PRO A 36 6.76 7.75 -6.42
C PRO A 36 8.01 8.15 -5.63
N GLY A 37 7.94 9.10 -4.69
CA GLY A 37 9.07 9.49 -3.84
C GLY A 37 9.40 8.52 -2.71
N ASN A 38 8.60 7.47 -2.50
CA ASN A 38 8.80 6.50 -1.43
C ASN A 38 9.85 5.44 -1.80
N GLU A 39 11.08 5.60 -1.31
CA GLU A 39 12.22 4.70 -1.60
C GLU A 39 11.96 3.24 -1.16
N GLU A 40 11.38 3.03 0.02
CA GLU A 40 10.99 1.70 0.51
C GLU A 40 10.00 0.99 -0.43
N LEU A 41 9.06 1.76 -0.99
CA LEU A 41 8.11 1.26 -1.99
C LEU A 41 8.81 0.95 -3.33
N GLN A 42 9.76 1.77 -3.76
CA GLN A 42 10.53 1.51 -4.98
C GLN A 42 11.31 0.21 -4.87
N GLU A 43 12.05 0.01 -3.78
CA GLU A 43 12.81 -1.20 -3.51
C GLU A 43 11.88 -2.42 -3.43
N TYR A 44 10.77 -2.30 -2.71
CA TYR A 44 9.80 -3.38 -2.59
C TYR A 44 9.17 -3.73 -3.95
N ALA A 45 8.85 -2.75 -4.78
CA ALA A 45 8.30 -2.96 -6.11
C ALA A 45 9.29 -3.67 -7.04
N ALA A 46 10.57 -3.29 -7.00
CA ALA A 46 11.63 -3.94 -7.77
C ALA A 46 11.82 -5.40 -7.34
N SER A 47 11.95 -5.66 -6.04
CA SER A 47 12.05 -7.01 -5.49
C SER A 47 10.83 -7.87 -5.84
N THR A 48 9.64 -7.29 -5.76
CA THR A 48 8.39 -7.94 -6.17
C THR A 48 8.40 -8.32 -7.65
N ALA A 49 8.85 -7.41 -8.54
CA ALA A 49 8.96 -7.69 -9.96
C ALA A 49 9.92 -8.86 -10.25
N ASP A 50 11.08 -8.88 -9.58
CA ASP A 50 12.06 -9.96 -9.72
C ASP A 50 11.51 -11.32 -9.28
N LEU A 51 10.79 -11.37 -8.15
CA LEU A 51 10.14 -12.59 -7.68
C LEU A 51 9.09 -13.09 -8.68
N ARG A 52 8.24 -12.18 -9.19
CA ARG A 52 7.19 -12.53 -10.15
C ARG A 52 7.75 -12.96 -11.50
N ASN A 53 8.84 -12.36 -11.98
CA ASN A 53 9.55 -12.79 -13.19
C ASN A 53 10.09 -14.23 -13.06
N LYS A 54 10.37 -14.68 -11.84
CA LYS A 54 10.79 -16.04 -11.49
C LYS A 54 9.62 -16.95 -11.10
N ASN A 55 8.36 -16.53 -11.32
CA ASN A 55 7.15 -17.23 -10.88
C ASN A 55 7.11 -17.55 -9.37
N THR A 56 7.85 -16.81 -8.55
CA THR A 56 7.90 -16.99 -7.10
C THR A 56 6.76 -16.18 -6.43
N PRO A 57 6.07 -16.74 -5.42
CA PRO A 57 5.11 -15.97 -4.62
C PRO A 57 5.79 -14.82 -3.88
N THR A 58 5.08 -13.72 -3.66
CA THR A 58 5.59 -12.56 -2.90
C THR A 58 5.01 -12.50 -1.49
N VAL A 59 4.22 -13.51 -1.12
CA VAL A 59 3.66 -13.70 0.21
C VAL A 59 4.49 -14.75 0.98
N PRO A 60 4.60 -14.63 2.31
CA PRO A 60 4.05 -13.56 3.14
C PRO A 60 4.85 -12.25 3.07
N THR A 61 4.17 -11.15 3.38
CA THR A 61 4.76 -9.84 3.73
C THR A 61 4.77 -9.66 5.25
N THR A 62 5.12 -8.48 5.77
CA THR A 62 5.06 -8.13 7.20
C THR A 62 4.28 -6.85 7.43
N ILE A 63 3.72 -6.67 8.64
CA ILE A 63 3.05 -5.41 9.01
C ILE A 63 3.98 -4.20 8.88
N ALA A 64 5.26 -4.35 9.23
CA ALA A 64 6.27 -3.30 9.04
C ALA A 64 6.32 -2.81 7.58
N ARG A 65 6.46 -3.75 6.65
CA ARG A 65 6.54 -3.45 5.21
C ARG A 65 5.25 -2.88 4.67
N GLU A 66 4.10 -3.41 5.10
CA GLU A 66 2.80 -2.87 4.69
C GLU A 66 2.61 -1.43 5.17
N LYS A 67 3.03 -1.06 6.39
CA LYS A 67 3.00 0.34 6.88
C LYS A 67 3.85 1.28 6.02
N GLN A 68 4.99 0.80 5.53
CA GLN A 68 5.92 1.60 4.73
C GLN A 68 5.48 1.75 3.28
N CYS A 69 4.84 0.74 2.69
CA CYS A 69 4.63 0.68 1.23
C CYS A 69 3.17 0.64 0.79
N ASN A 70 2.22 0.26 1.66
CA ASN A 70 0.82 0.09 1.25
C ASN A 70 0.07 1.42 1.31
N PRO A 71 -0.41 1.96 0.17
CA PRO A 71 -1.06 3.27 0.16
C PRO A 71 -2.35 3.30 1.00
N PHE A 72 -3.03 2.16 1.19
CA PHE A 72 -4.21 2.07 2.05
C PHE A 72 -3.91 2.21 3.54
N LEU A 73 -2.65 2.08 3.94
CA LEU A 73 -2.19 2.26 5.32
C LEU A 73 -1.44 3.59 5.53
N ARG A 74 -1.28 4.37 4.45
CA ARG A 74 -0.50 5.61 4.42
C ARG A 74 -1.38 6.83 4.16
N THR A 75 -2.57 6.85 4.76
CA THR A 75 -3.55 7.94 4.59
C THR A 75 -3.02 9.30 5.06
N SER A 76 -1.99 9.32 5.90
CA SER A 76 -1.31 10.55 6.34
C SER A 76 -0.20 11.04 5.39
N SER A 77 0.16 10.29 4.34
CA SER A 77 1.25 10.66 3.43
C SER A 77 0.93 11.98 2.69
N PRO A 78 1.77 13.02 2.83
CA PRO A 78 1.58 14.28 2.11
C PRO A 78 1.69 14.11 0.60
N GLU A 79 2.54 13.19 0.13
CA GLU A 79 2.71 12.93 -1.30
C GLU A 79 1.45 12.30 -1.90
N ILE A 80 0.87 11.30 -1.23
CA ILE A 80 -0.40 10.67 -1.65
C ILE A 80 -1.52 11.71 -1.68
N LYS A 81 -1.66 12.51 -0.61
CA LYS A 81 -2.69 13.56 -0.54
C LYS A 81 -2.53 14.57 -1.68
N LYS A 82 -1.30 15.02 -1.94
CA LYS A 82 -1.00 15.95 -3.03
C LYS A 82 -1.27 15.35 -4.42
N ARG A 83 -0.83 14.11 -4.68
CA ARG A 83 -1.00 13.41 -5.96
C ARG A 83 -2.45 13.15 -6.31
N LEU A 84 -3.29 12.87 -5.31
CA LEU A 84 -4.72 12.60 -5.47
C LEU A 84 -5.59 13.84 -5.22
N SER A 85 -4.99 15.03 -5.05
CA SER A 85 -5.70 16.28 -4.75
C SER A 85 -6.68 16.15 -3.57
N ILE A 86 -6.28 15.42 -2.53
CA ILE A 86 -7.11 15.16 -1.35
C ILE A 86 -7.06 16.37 -0.42
N PRO A 87 -8.21 16.95 -0.02
CA PRO A 87 -8.23 18.09 0.88
C PRO A 87 -7.68 17.76 2.27
N ASP A 88 -6.97 18.71 2.89
CA ASP A 88 -6.35 18.52 4.21
C ASP A 88 -7.35 18.27 5.34
N HIS A 89 -8.59 18.73 5.19
CA HIS A 89 -9.65 18.54 6.19
C HIS A 89 -10.31 17.15 6.14
N PHE A 90 -9.90 16.27 5.20
CA PHE A 90 -10.41 14.90 5.16
C PHE A 90 -9.78 14.07 6.28
N ASP A 91 -10.62 13.32 6.99
CA ASP A 91 -10.18 12.28 7.89
C ASP A 91 -9.58 11.08 7.11
N ASP A 92 -8.89 10.20 7.82
CA ASP A 92 -8.22 9.04 7.23
C ASP A 92 -9.18 8.08 6.52
N ALA A 93 -10.43 7.98 6.98
CA ALA A 93 -11.43 7.13 6.34
C ALA A 93 -11.80 7.66 4.95
N ARG A 94 -12.04 8.97 4.81
CA ARG A 94 -12.29 9.61 3.51
C ARG A 94 -11.06 9.60 2.61
N VAL A 95 -9.86 9.80 3.17
CA VAL A 95 -8.60 9.63 2.40
C VAL A 95 -8.53 8.21 1.82
N LEU A 96 -8.82 7.19 2.62
CA LEU A 96 -8.83 5.80 2.17
C LEU A 96 -9.85 5.56 1.05
N GLU A 97 -11.04 6.15 1.13
CA GLU A 97 -12.05 6.06 0.08
C GLU A 97 -11.56 6.64 -1.25
N VAL A 98 -10.87 7.78 -1.22
CA VAL A 98 -10.29 8.38 -2.43
C VAL A 98 -9.20 7.48 -3.03
N ILE A 99 -8.29 6.96 -2.19
CA ILE A 99 -7.24 6.02 -2.63
C ILE A 99 -7.87 4.76 -3.24
N ARG A 100 -8.93 4.23 -2.64
CA ARG A 100 -9.66 3.06 -3.16
C ARG A 100 -10.26 3.33 -4.52
N ARG A 101 -10.96 4.46 -4.67
CA ARG A 101 -11.55 4.86 -5.95
C ARG A 101 -10.48 5.09 -7.02
N ALA A 102 -9.35 5.68 -6.67
CA ALA A 102 -8.22 5.84 -7.59
C ALA A 102 -7.71 4.48 -8.07
N LYS A 103 -7.56 3.49 -7.17
CA LYS A 103 -7.14 2.14 -7.53
C LYS A 103 -8.16 1.39 -8.38
N ASP A 104 -9.45 1.64 -8.18
CA ASP A 104 -10.51 1.00 -8.97
C ASP A 104 -10.51 1.45 -10.44
N ASN A 105 -9.93 2.62 -10.72
CA ASN A 105 -9.85 3.23 -12.05
C ASN A 105 -8.43 3.26 -12.62
N PHE A 106 -7.48 2.52 -12.04
CA PHE A 106 -6.08 2.41 -12.47
C PHE A 106 -5.84 1.12 -13.24
#